data_AF-A0A356F7H0-F1
#
_entry.id   AF-A0A356F7H0-F1
#
_cell.length_a   1.000
_cell.length_b   1.000
_cell.length_c   1.000
_cell.angle_alpha   90.00
_cell.angle_beta   90.00
_cell.angle_gamma   90.00
#
_symmetry.space_group_name_H-M   'P 1'
#
loop_
_entity.id
_entity.type
_entity.pdbx_description
1 polymer ?
#
loop_
_entity_poly.entity_id
_entity_poly.type
_entity_poly.pdbx_seq_one_letter_code
_entity_poly.pdbx_strand_id
1 'polypeptide(L)'
;MKLTGNKRIRGEFDSVDLIAGILIALCIPTLTYFVLKNTGVAKKSDPQGYLKKASKTVLAKPDSELVAIQLEYFEKVYNETGKEFMRRAQQSKGVQRLNEKDWAMKCFMDLVSKLVTLENNIKREAGLEARLASELNSIRELKARIQLDLDAVKQS
;
A
#
# COMPACT_ATOMS: atom_id res chain seq x y z
N MET A 1 44.74 14.78 -27.70
CA MET A 1 44.05 13.69 -26.98
C MET A 1 45.06 12.57 -26.71
N LYS A 2 44.95 11.90 -25.54
CA LYS A 2 45.85 10.89 -24.90
C LYS A 2 47.06 11.48 -24.16
N LEU A 3 47.04 11.50 -22.83
CA LEU A 3 47.17 10.41 -21.83
C LEU A 3 48.63 10.05 -21.55
N THR A 4 49.16 10.63 -20.47
CA THR A 4 50.11 10.03 -19.53
C THR A 4 49.57 10.39 -18.14
N GLY A 5 49.35 9.50 -17.18
CA GLY A 5 50.02 8.26 -16.89
C GLY A 5 50.96 8.48 -15.72
N ASN A 6 50.43 8.50 -14.49
CA ASN A 6 51.24 8.19 -13.33
C ASN A 6 50.42 7.45 -12.27
N LYS A 7 50.73 6.16 -12.12
CA LYS A 7 50.24 5.33 -11.02
C LYS A 7 51.05 5.64 -9.77
N ARG A 8 50.40 5.97 -8.64
CA ARG A 8 50.80 5.55 -7.28
C ARG A 8 49.53 5.50 -6.42
N ILE A 9 49.11 4.37 -5.83
CA ILE A 9 49.56 3.59 -4.65
C ILE A 9 48.37 3.60 -3.67
N ARG A 10 48.04 2.42 -3.14
CA ARG A 10 47.07 2.21 -2.08
C ARG A 10 47.43 2.99 -0.81
N GLY A 11 46.41 3.59 -0.18
CA GLY A 11 46.30 3.68 1.28
C GLY A 11 47.12 4.77 1.96
N GLU A 12 46.57 5.97 2.06
CA GLU A 12 46.74 6.88 3.19
C GLU A 12 45.44 7.69 3.24
N PHE A 13 44.53 7.33 4.16
CA PHE A 13 43.44 8.24 4.52
C PHE A 13 44.08 9.33 5.37
N ASP A 14 44.15 10.54 4.83
CA ASP A 14 44.64 11.70 5.56
C ASP A 14 43.72 11.90 6.79
N SER A 15 44.30 11.85 7.99
CA SER A 15 43.56 11.97 9.26
C SER A 15 42.74 13.26 9.35
N VAL A 16 43.11 14.29 8.58
CA VAL A 16 42.37 15.55 8.44
C VAL A 16 41.03 15.34 7.72
N ASP A 17 40.99 14.53 6.66
CA ASP A 17 39.75 14.21 5.92
C ASP A 17 38.80 13.34 6.75
N LEU A 18 39.34 12.47 7.60
CA LEU A 18 38.54 11.68 8.53
C LEU A 18 37.89 12.55 9.62
N ILE A 19 38.65 13.49 10.19
CA ILE A 19 38.15 14.43 11.20
C ILE A 19 37.12 15.37 10.58
N ALA A 20 37.37 15.87 9.36
CA ALA A 20 36.41 16.68 8.62
C ALA A 20 35.11 15.92 8.33
N GLY A 21 35.21 14.65 7.92
CA GLY A 21 34.05 13.78 7.71
C GLY A 21 33.22 13.56 8.97
N ILE A 22 33.87 13.31 10.12
CA ILE A 22 33.19 13.14 11.41
C ILE A 22 32.54 14.46 11.87
N LEU A 23 33.22 15.59 11.71
CA LEU A 23 32.67 16.91 12.05
C LEU A 23 31.44 17.23 11.19
N ILE A 24 31.47 16.95 9.90
CA ILE A 24 30.31 17.14 9.00
C ILE A 24 29.16 16.21 9.41
N ALA A 25 29.45 14.93 9.71
CA ALA A 25 28.44 13.96 10.11
C ALA A 25 27.75 14.31 11.44
N LEU A 26 28.44 14.98 12.37
CA LEU A 26 27.87 15.41 13.66
C LEU A 26 27.22 16.80 13.59
N CYS A 27 27.79 17.72 12.81
CA CYS A 27 27.30 19.10 12.70
C CYS A 27 26.06 19.22 11.81
N ILE A 28 25.93 18.45 10.73
CA ILE A 28 24.76 18.55 9.84
C ILE A 28 23.46 18.16 10.55
N PRO A 29 23.36 17.03 11.29
CA PRO A 29 22.12 16.67 11.97
C PRO A 29 21.74 17.66 13.08
N THR A 30 22.73 18.18 13.81
CA THR A 30 22.51 19.16 14.90
C THR A 30 22.10 20.53 14.37
N LEU A 31 22.73 21.03 13.29
CA LEU A 31 22.28 22.25 12.61
C LEU A 31 20.89 22.08 12.00
N THR A 32 20.60 20.93 11.38
CA THR A 32 19.28 20.67 10.79
C THR A 32 18.19 20.63 11.87
N TYR A 33 18.45 19.97 13.00
CA TYR A 33 17.55 19.94 14.15
C TYR A 33 17.35 21.33 14.78
N PHE A 34 18.40 22.13 14.89
CA PHE A 34 18.33 23.47 15.47
C PHE A 34 17.60 24.46 14.55
N VAL A 35 17.84 24.38 13.23
CA VAL A 35 17.11 25.17 12.22
C VAL A 35 15.62 24.80 12.22
N LEU A 36 15.26 23.52 12.26
CA LEU A 36 13.86 23.06 12.34
C LEU A 36 13.14 23.49 13.63
N LYS A 37 13.87 23.70 14.73
CA LYS A 37 13.30 24.09 16.02
C LYS A 37 13.17 25.61 16.18
N ASN A 38 14.10 26.39 15.63
CA ASN A 38 14.13 27.86 15.80
C ASN A 38 13.52 28.62 14.62
N THR A 39 13.60 28.09 13.40
CA THR A 39 12.67 28.53 12.37
C THR A 39 11.36 27.87 12.74
N GLY A 40 10.47 28.62 13.40
CA GLY A 40 9.07 28.22 13.54
C GLY A 40 8.49 28.11 12.14
N VAL A 41 8.81 27.02 11.43
CA VAL A 41 8.22 26.64 10.16
C VAL A 41 6.78 26.37 10.54
N ALA A 42 5.99 27.45 10.45
CA ALA A 42 4.55 27.42 10.43
C ALA A 42 4.21 26.19 9.61
N LYS A 43 3.61 25.19 10.27
CA LYS A 43 3.11 23.98 9.63
C LYS A 43 2.28 24.47 8.47
N LYS A 44 2.88 24.51 7.28
CA LYS A 44 2.15 24.73 6.04
C LYS A 44 1.16 23.59 6.05
N SER A 45 -0.09 23.99 6.25
CA SER A 45 -1.27 23.16 6.25
C SER A 45 -1.08 22.09 5.20
N ASP A 46 -0.87 20.87 5.69
CA ASP A 46 -0.78 19.68 4.88
C ASP A 46 -2.01 19.66 3.95
N PRO A 47 -1.83 19.81 2.62
CA PRO A 47 -2.96 19.80 1.70
C PRO A 47 -3.71 18.45 1.77
N GLN A 48 -3.01 17.37 2.15
CA GLN A 48 -3.61 16.06 2.35
C GLN A 48 -4.42 15.98 3.65
N GLY A 49 -4.02 16.71 4.70
CA GLY A 49 -4.75 16.81 5.96
C GLY A 49 -6.08 17.57 5.83
N TYR A 50 -6.12 18.59 4.96
CA TYR A 50 -7.35 19.35 4.68
C TYR A 50 -8.37 18.53 3.87
N LEU A 51 -7.92 17.75 2.88
CA LEU A 51 -8.79 16.79 2.19
C LEU A 51 -9.33 15.72 3.15
N LYS A 52 -8.52 15.22 4.08
CA LYS A 52 -8.95 14.26 5.11
C LYS A 52 -9.95 14.84 6.12
N LYS A 53 -9.94 16.15 6.38
CA LYS A 53 -10.90 16.79 7.30
C LYS A 53 -12.21 17.19 6.61
N ALA A 54 -12.15 17.65 5.35
CA ALA A 54 -13.36 17.90 4.56
C ALA A 54 -14.10 16.61 4.17
N SER A 55 -13.36 15.52 3.93
CA SER A 55 -13.92 14.19 3.62
C SER A 55 -14.57 13.48 4.81
N LYS A 56 -14.40 13.96 6.06
CA LYS A 56 -15.10 13.38 7.22
C LYS A 56 -16.56 13.80 7.34
N THR A 57 -16.95 14.88 6.64
CA THR A 57 -18.29 15.48 6.73
C THR A 57 -19.19 15.19 5.54
N VAL A 58 -18.64 14.61 4.46
CA VAL A 58 -19.44 14.18 3.31
C VAL A 58 -19.07 12.73 3.05
N LEU A 59 -19.84 11.81 3.60
CA LEU A 59 -19.94 10.48 3.03
C LEU A 59 -20.40 10.73 1.59
N ALA A 60 -19.48 10.68 0.62
CA ALA A 60 -19.88 10.77 -0.78
C ALA A 60 -20.90 9.66 -0.98
N LYS A 61 -22.12 10.02 -1.35
CA LYS A 61 -23.13 9.01 -1.69
C LYS A 61 -22.48 8.03 -2.67
N PRO A 62 -22.63 6.72 -2.48
CA PRO A 62 -22.08 5.74 -3.40
C PRO A 62 -22.67 6.00 -4.77
N ASP A 63 -21.88 6.63 -5.63
CA ASP A 63 -22.20 6.80 -7.03
C ASP A 63 -21.95 5.47 -7.73
N SER A 64 -22.83 5.11 -8.65
CA SER A 64 -22.73 3.90 -9.48
C SER A 64 -21.34 3.74 -10.11
N GLU A 65 -20.79 4.83 -10.64
CA GLU A 65 -19.46 4.83 -11.26
C GLU A 65 -18.35 4.54 -10.25
N LEU A 66 -18.44 5.12 -9.04
CA LEU A 66 -17.46 4.87 -7.97
C LEU A 66 -17.53 3.43 -7.46
N VAL A 67 -18.73 2.87 -7.34
CA VAL A 67 -18.94 1.46 -6.94
C VAL A 67 -18.39 0.52 -8.01
N ALA A 68 -18.63 0.81 -9.29
CA ALA A 68 -18.10 0.03 -10.41
C ALA A 68 -16.56 0.06 -10.46
N ILE A 69 -15.95 1.24 -10.33
CA ILE A 69 -14.48 1.38 -10.28
C ILE A 69 -13.88 0.62 -9.10
N GLN A 70 -14.52 0.68 -7.92
CA GLN A 70 -14.07 -0.08 -6.75
C GLN A 70 -14.17 -1.58 -6.97
N LEU A 71 -15.25 -2.05 -7.59
CA LEU A 71 -15.44 -3.45 -7.94
C LEU A 71 -14.37 -3.93 -8.92
N GLU A 72 -14.11 -3.17 -9.99
CA GLU A 72 -13.06 -3.48 -10.96
C GLU A 72 -11.69 -3.56 -10.28
N TYR A 73 -11.39 -2.61 -9.40
CA TYR A 73 -10.16 -2.64 -8.60
C TYR A 73 -10.07 -3.89 -7.71
N PHE A 74 -11.15 -4.25 -7.01
CA PHE A 74 -11.17 -5.44 -6.16
C PHE A 74 -11.01 -6.73 -6.97
N GLU A 75 -11.63 -6.81 -8.14
CA GLU A 75 -11.46 -7.95 -9.05
C GLU A 75 -10.03 -8.06 -9.58
N LYS A 76 -9.40 -6.92 -9.88
CA LYS A 76 -7.99 -6.86 -10.27
C LYS A 76 -7.07 -7.34 -9.16
N VAL A 77 -7.26 -6.86 -7.92
CA VAL A 77 -6.46 -7.31 -6.76
C VAL A 77 -6.67 -8.80 -6.50
N TYR A 78 -7.91 -9.28 -6.59
CA TYR A 78 -8.23 -10.71 -6.46
C TYR A 78 -7.46 -11.55 -7.48
N ASN A 79 -7.54 -11.21 -8.77
CA ASN A 79 -6.93 -11.98 -9.86
C ASN A 79 -5.41 -11.83 -9.93
N GLU A 80 -4.89 -10.61 -9.87
CA GLU A 80 -3.47 -10.34 -10.10
C GLU A 80 -2.61 -10.57 -8.85
N THR A 81 -3.18 -10.42 -7.66
CA THR A 81 -2.45 -10.56 -6.40
C THR A 81 -2.83 -11.85 -5.67
N GLY A 82 -4.11 -11.99 -5.30
CA GLY A 82 -4.58 -13.11 -4.49
C GLY A 82 -4.39 -14.47 -5.16
N LYS A 83 -4.90 -14.64 -6.39
CA LYS A 83 -4.74 -15.88 -7.17
C LYS A 83 -3.28 -16.17 -7.51
N GLU A 84 -2.47 -15.13 -7.73
CA GLU A 84 -1.06 -15.30 -8.05
C GLU A 84 -0.25 -15.81 -6.85
N PHE A 85 -0.54 -15.32 -5.63
CA PHE A 85 0.02 -15.90 -4.40
C PHE A 85 -0.41 -17.37 -4.22
N MET A 86 -1.67 -17.72 -4.51
CA MET A 86 -2.08 -19.14 -4.48
C MET A 86 -1.32 -19.98 -5.51
N ARG A 87 -1.18 -19.49 -6.75
CA ARG A 87 -0.48 -20.19 -7.83
C ARG A 87 0.99 -20.43 -7.46
N ARG A 88 1.66 -19.41 -6.91
CA ARG A 88 3.04 -19.53 -6.40
C ARG A 88 3.15 -20.46 -5.20
N ALA A 89 2.16 -20.48 -4.32
CA ALA A 89 2.12 -21.42 -3.20
C ALA A 89 2.05 -22.89 -3.66
N GLN A 90 1.41 -23.19 -4.81
CA GLN A 90 1.41 -24.54 -5.38
C GLN A 90 2.78 -24.97 -5.92
N GLN A 91 3.58 -24.01 -6.38
CA GLN A 91 4.92 -24.26 -6.95
C GLN A 91 6.04 -24.20 -5.91
N SER A 92 5.81 -23.51 -4.80
CA SER A 92 6.79 -23.31 -3.73
C SER A 92 6.87 -24.50 -2.77
N LYS A 93 7.95 -24.57 -1.98
CA LYS A 93 8.17 -25.60 -0.95
C LYS A 93 8.58 -24.99 0.39
N GLY A 94 8.41 -25.75 1.47
CA GLY A 94 8.83 -25.36 2.82
C GLY A 94 8.19 -24.04 3.29
N VAL A 95 8.99 -23.19 3.94
CA VAL A 95 8.55 -21.91 4.53
C VAL A 95 7.99 -20.95 3.47
N GLN A 96 8.55 -20.95 2.25
CA GLN A 96 8.06 -20.07 1.18
C GLN A 96 6.61 -20.40 0.80
N ARG A 97 6.25 -21.70 0.73
CA ARG A 97 4.86 -22.12 0.48
C ARG A 97 3.91 -21.64 1.58
N LEU A 98 4.34 -21.71 2.85
CA LEU A 98 3.53 -21.25 3.97
C LEU A 98 3.30 -19.74 3.91
N ASN A 99 4.34 -18.96 3.60
CA ASN A 99 4.24 -17.51 3.47
C ASN A 99 3.34 -17.10 2.29
N GLU A 100 3.49 -17.74 1.13
CA GLU A 100 2.66 -17.47 -0.06
C GLU A 100 1.18 -17.79 0.23
N LYS A 101 0.88 -18.87 0.95
CA LYS A 101 -0.49 -19.17 1.42
C LYS A 101 -1.01 -18.12 2.38
N ASP A 102 -0.21 -17.71 3.38
CA ASP A 102 -0.60 -16.68 4.35
C ASP A 102 -0.89 -15.34 3.66
N TRP A 103 -0.08 -14.96 2.67
CA TRP A 103 -0.31 -13.76 1.85
C TRP A 103 -1.58 -13.87 1.01
N ALA A 104 -1.85 -15.03 0.39
CA ALA A 104 -3.10 -15.27 -0.33
C ALA A 104 -4.31 -15.14 0.61
N MET A 105 -4.28 -15.78 1.79
CA MET A 105 -5.35 -15.70 2.78
C MET A 105 -5.59 -14.27 3.24
N LYS A 106 -4.53 -13.52 3.57
CA LYS A 106 -4.65 -12.11 3.99
C LYS A 106 -5.26 -11.24 2.90
N CYS A 107 -4.85 -11.43 1.65
CA CYS A 107 -5.43 -10.72 0.51
C CYS A 107 -6.93 -11.01 0.37
N PHE A 108 -7.33 -12.28 0.41
CA PHE A 108 -8.74 -12.67 0.31
C PHE A 108 -9.58 -12.17 1.49
N MET A 109 -9.09 -12.27 2.73
CA MET A 109 -9.81 -11.76 3.90
C MET A 109 -9.98 -10.23 3.86
N ASP A 110 -8.95 -9.49 3.44
CA ASP A 110 -9.03 -8.04 3.27
C ASP A 110 -10.06 -7.65 2.19
N LEU A 111 -10.06 -8.35 1.05
CA LEU A 111 -11.04 -8.13 -0.02
C LEU A 111 -12.47 -8.43 0.43
N VAL A 112 -12.71 -9.54 1.14
CA VAL A 112 -14.05 -9.86 1.68
C VAL A 112 -14.51 -8.77 2.65
N SER A 113 -13.63 -8.30 3.54
CA SER A 113 -13.95 -7.21 4.48
C SER A 113 -14.34 -5.91 3.75
N LYS A 114 -13.57 -5.55 2.71
CA LYS A 114 -13.85 -4.37 1.87
C LYS A 114 -15.17 -4.50 1.10
N LEU A 115 -15.44 -5.67 0.52
CA LEU A 115 -16.69 -5.95 -0.20
C LEU A 115 -17.91 -5.95 0.74
N VAL A 116 -17.78 -6.46 1.96
CA VAL A 116 -18.82 -6.37 3.00
C VAL A 116 -19.08 -4.91 3.38
N THR A 117 -18.03 -4.12 3.52
CA THR A 117 -18.15 -2.68 3.83
C THR A 117 -18.87 -1.95 2.71
N LEU A 118 -18.50 -2.21 1.45
CA LEU A 118 -19.14 -1.63 0.27
C LEU A 118 -20.63 -2.03 0.18
N GLU A 119 -20.94 -3.32 0.37
CA GLU A 119 -22.32 -3.81 0.40
C GLU A 119 -23.14 -3.10 1.48
N ASN A 120 -22.61 -2.98 2.70
CA ASN A 120 -23.29 -2.30 3.81
C ASN A 120 -23.50 -0.81 3.56
N ASN A 121 -22.56 -0.14 2.89
CA ASN A 121 -22.71 1.27 2.54
C ASN A 121 -23.85 1.49 1.54
N ILE A 122 -23.97 0.61 0.54
CA ILE A 122 -25.08 0.67 -0.44
C ILE A 122 -26.42 0.40 0.26
N LYS A 123 -26.48 -0.62 1.13
CA LYS A 123 -27.71 -1.00 1.85
C LYS A 123 -28.21 0.04 2.86
N ARG A 124 -27.29 0.81 3.45
CA ARG A 124 -27.64 1.86 4.42
C ARG A 124 -28.31 3.08 3.80
N GLU A 125 -28.17 3.28 2.49
CA GLU A 125 -28.80 4.40 1.80
C GLU A 125 -30.15 3.99 1.20
N ALA A 126 -31.22 4.65 1.67
CA ALA A 126 -32.57 4.39 1.21
C ALA A 126 -32.72 4.60 -0.31
N GLY A 127 -33.22 3.59 -1.01
CA GLY A 127 -33.46 3.63 -2.46
C GLY A 127 -32.24 3.38 -3.34
N LEU A 128 -31.04 3.20 -2.77
CA LEU A 128 -29.82 2.88 -3.51
C LEU A 128 -29.70 1.37 -3.81
N GLU A 129 -30.27 0.52 -2.95
CA GLU A 129 -30.31 -0.94 -3.19
C GLU A 129 -30.97 -1.32 -4.51
N ALA A 130 -32.11 -0.70 -4.83
CA ALA A 130 -32.82 -0.97 -6.09
C ALA A 130 -32.07 -0.40 -7.31
N ARG A 131 -31.39 0.73 -7.14
CA ARG A 131 -30.65 1.40 -8.22
C ARG A 131 -29.33 0.71 -8.53
N LEU A 132 -28.67 0.11 -7.53
CA LEU A 132 -27.41 -0.61 -7.65
C LEU A 132 -27.58 -2.13 -7.48
N ALA A 133 -28.72 -2.67 -7.88
CA ALA A 133 -29.01 -4.09 -7.73
C ALA A 133 -28.02 -4.97 -8.53
N SER A 134 -27.57 -4.49 -9.69
CA SER A 134 -26.58 -5.15 -10.53
C SER A 134 -25.22 -5.23 -9.83
N GLU A 135 -24.74 -4.10 -9.30
CA GLU A 135 -23.47 -3.97 -8.59
C GLU A 135 -23.49 -4.78 -7.29
N LEU A 136 -24.61 -4.78 -6.57
CA LEU A 136 -24.81 -5.63 -5.40
C LEU A 136 -24.73 -7.11 -5.75
N ASN A 137 -25.25 -7.52 -6.91
CA ASN A 137 -25.10 -8.89 -7.38
C ASN A 137 -23.64 -9.21 -7.70
N SER A 138 -22.93 -8.33 -8.41
CA SER A 138 -21.50 -8.47 -8.69
C SER A 138 -20.65 -8.56 -7.40
N ILE A 139 -20.98 -7.76 -6.37
CA ILE A 139 -20.34 -7.85 -5.05
C ILE A 139 -20.55 -9.25 -4.44
N ARG A 140 -21.78 -9.79 -4.48
CA ARG A 140 -22.09 -11.11 -3.93
C ARG A 140 -21.37 -12.23 -4.68
N GLU A 141 -21.35 -12.16 -6.00
CA GLU A 141 -20.64 -13.12 -6.83
C GLU A 141 -19.13 -13.11 -6.56
N LEU A 142 -18.52 -11.93 -6.51
CA LEU A 142 -17.09 -11.80 -6.21
C LEU A 142 -16.77 -12.30 -4.79
N LYS A 143 -17.60 -11.97 -3.79
CA LYS A 143 -17.46 -12.51 -2.42
C LYS A 143 -17.54 -14.04 -2.41
N ALA A 144 -18.48 -14.64 -3.14
CA ALA A 144 -18.63 -16.08 -3.20
C ALA A 144 -17.40 -16.75 -3.84
N ARG A 145 -16.87 -16.19 -4.94
CA ARG A 145 -15.63 -16.66 -5.58
C ARG A 145 -14.44 -16.60 -4.63
N ILE A 146 -14.24 -15.48 -3.96
CA ILE A 146 -13.15 -15.30 -2.99
C ILE A 146 -13.30 -16.27 -1.82
N GLN A 147 -14.51 -16.50 -1.33
CA GLN A 147 -14.76 -17.41 -0.22
C GLN A 147 -14.42 -18.87 -0.57
N LEU A 148 -14.79 -19.32 -1.78
CA LEU A 148 -14.43 -20.65 -2.27
C LEU A 148 -12.90 -20.83 -2.33
N ASP A 149 -12.18 -19.84 -2.84
CA ASP A 149 -10.72 -19.88 -2.88
C ASP A 149 -10.09 -19.81 -1.48
N LEU A 150 -10.65 -19.00 -0.58
CA LEU A 150 -10.18 -18.92 0.81
C LEU A 150 -10.30 -20.26 1.51
N ASP A 151 -11.41 -20.97 1.30
CA ASP A 151 -11.65 -22.28 1.90
C ASP A 151 -10.74 -23.35 1.26
N ALA A 152 -10.47 -23.25 -0.04
CA ALA A 152 -9.48 -24.10 -0.70
C ALA A 152 -8.06 -23.92 -0.12
N VAL A 153 -7.63 -22.69 0.16
CA VAL A 153 -6.31 -22.42 0.76
C VAL A 153 -6.21 -23.02 2.16
N LYS A 154 -7.27 -22.89 2.98
CA LYS A 154 -7.31 -23.42 4.36
C LYS A 154 -7.24 -24.96 4.41
N GLN A 155 -7.78 -25.65 3.41
CA GLN A 155 -7.80 -27.11 3.35
C GLN A 155 -6.50 -27.72 2.76
N SER A 156 -5.67 -26.90 2.10
CA SER A 156 -4.45 -27.32 1.39
C SER A 156 -3.20 -27.35 2.25
#